data_AF-A0A1C4W929-F1
#
_entry.id   AF-A0A1C4W929-F1
#
_cell.length_a   1.000
_cell.length_b   1.000
_cell.length_c   1.000
_cell.angle_alpha   90.00
_cell.angle_beta   90.00
_cell.angle_gamma   90.00
#
_symmetry.space_group_name_H-M   'P 1'
#
loop_
_entity.id
_entity.type
_entity.pdbx_description
1 polymer ?
#
loop_
_entity_poly.entity_id
_entity_poly.type
_entity_poly.pdbx_seq_one_letter_code
_entity_poly.pdbx_strand_id
1 'polypeptide(L)'
;MSAEPLEIYLEEQDLGRSLRDDVRTGLTAWPKWLPPKWFYDARGSELFEEITRLPEYYPTRAERSVLAERAGEIAELTGAKTLIELGSGSSEKTRLLLDAFTRRGGLGTFVPLDVSVSALKQSTEQIATDYPGLRVRGIVGDFTRHLDRLPTGGRRLVIFLGGTIGNLLPAERAGFLAAMRASLEPGDWLLIGTDLVKDPSIVVPAYDDAAGVTAEFNRNVLRVVNRELGADFDPEAFAHVALWDPEREWIEMRLRAERPVRARVLDLDVEFAAGEELRTEVSAKFRPEGIAAELAAAGFTAREFWTDADGLFGVTLARAD
;
A
#
# COMPACT_ATOMS: atom_id res chain seq x y z
N MET A 1 5.91 -25.73 -10.43
CA MET A 1 5.10 -25.40 -11.64
C MET A 1 5.56 -24.02 -12.09
N SER A 2 5.48 -23.65 -13.38
CA SER A 2 5.74 -22.26 -13.78
C SER A 2 4.62 -21.34 -13.32
N ALA A 3 4.91 -20.04 -13.12
CA ALA A 3 3.88 -19.04 -12.89
C ALA A 3 2.86 -19.03 -14.04
N GLU A 4 1.59 -18.79 -13.72
CA GLU A 4 0.55 -18.63 -14.74
C GLU A 4 0.71 -17.27 -15.45
N PRO A 5 0.20 -17.13 -16.70
CA PRO A 5 0.13 -15.83 -17.35
C PRO A 5 -0.61 -14.82 -16.46
N LEU A 6 -0.12 -13.58 -16.42
CA LEU A 6 -0.77 -12.51 -15.67
C LEU A 6 -2.17 -12.22 -16.24
N GLU A 7 -3.15 -12.08 -15.35
CA GLU A 7 -4.46 -11.53 -15.70
C GLU A 7 -4.41 -10.01 -15.63
N ILE A 8 -4.64 -9.32 -16.75
CA ILE A 8 -4.52 -7.86 -16.82
C ILE A 8 -5.91 -7.22 -16.90
N TYR A 9 -6.27 -6.48 -15.85
CA TYR A 9 -7.53 -5.72 -15.77
C TYR A 9 -7.30 -4.21 -15.69
N LEU A 10 -6.04 -3.78 -15.63
CA LEU A 10 -5.64 -2.38 -15.64
C LEU A 10 -4.66 -2.18 -16.80
N GLU A 11 -5.16 -1.62 -17.90
CA GLU A 11 -4.33 -1.35 -19.08
C GLU A 11 -3.58 -0.01 -18.95
N GLU A 12 -2.48 0.15 -19.70
CA GLU A 12 -1.70 1.40 -19.72
C GLU A 12 -2.57 2.62 -20.08
N GLN A 13 -3.58 2.45 -20.95
CA GLN A 13 -4.51 3.51 -21.32
C GLN A 13 -5.40 3.93 -20.14
N ASP A 14 -5.80 3.00 -19.28
CA ASP A 14 -6.59 3.29 -18.08
C ASP A 14 -5.76 4.05 -17.05
N LEU A 15 -4.48 3.65 -16.87
CA LEU A 15 -3.53 4.37 -16.04
C LEU A 15 -3.30 5.79 -16.55
N GLY A 16 -3.07 5.97 -17.85
CA GLY A 16 -2.88 7.29 -18.46
C GLY A 16 -4.12 8.18 -18.32
N ARG A 17 -5.33 7.63 -18.43
CA ARG A 17 -6.58 8.37 -18.19
C ARG A 17 -6.72 8.77 -16.73
N SER A 18 -6.52 7.82 -15.80
CA SER A 18 -6.61 8.09 -14.36
C SER A 18 -5.60 9.14 -13.92
N LEU A 19 -4.37 9.10 -14.45
CA LEU A 19 -3.34 10.09 -14.12
C LEU A 19 -3.75 11.48 -14.57
N ARG A 20 -4.30 11.62 -15.78
CA ARG A 20 -4.81 12.91 -16.29
C ARG A 20 -5.92 13.47 -15.42
N ASP A 21 -6.88 12.64 -15.03
CA ASP A 21 -8.02 13.06 -14.21
C ASP A 21 -7.57 13.46 -12.79
N ASP A 22 -6.67 12.68 -12.19
CA ASP A 22 -6.10 12.98 -10.87
C ASP A 22 -5.26 14.26 -10.89
N VAL A 23 -4.39 14.44 -11.89
CA VAL A 23 -3.55 15.64 -12.03
C VAL A 23 -4.40 16.88 -12.28
N ARG A 24 -5.40 16.80 -13.15
CA ARG A 24 -6.30 17.93 -13.42
C ARG A 24 -7.08 18.34 -12.17
N THR A 25 -7.65 17.36 -11.47
CA THR A 25 -8.46 17.63 -10.27
C THR A 25 -7.60 18.10 -9.11
N GLY A 26 -6.47 17.42 -8.88
CA GLY A 26 -5.59 17.66 -7.74
C GLY A 26 -4.82 18.98 -7.82
N LEU A 27 -4.31 19.36 -9.00
CA LEU A 27 -3.53 20.58 -9.17
C LEU A 27 -4.39 21.85 -9.29
N THR A 28 -5.69 21.71 -9.52
CA THR A 28 -6.65 22.84 -9.53
C THR A 28 -7.43 22.99 -8.22
N ALA A 29 -7.26 22.05 -7.28
CA ALA A 29 -7.87 22.11 -5.95
C ALA A 29 -7.17 23.14 -5.03
N TRP A 30 -7.86 23.53 -3.96
CA TRP A 30 -7.30 24.30 -2.86
C TRP A 30 -7.63 23.64 -1.51
N PRO A 31 -6.65 23.07 -0.80
CA PRO A 31 -5.23 22.93 -1.16
C PRO A 31 -5.01 21.95 -2.34
N LYS A 32 -3.87 22.09 -3.02
CA LYS A 32 -3.47 21.19 -4.12
C LYS A 32 -3.07 19.81 -3.57
N TRP A 33 -3.33 18.76 -4.35
CA TRP A 33 -2.95 17.40 -3.98
C TRP A 33 -2.61 16.51 -5.18
N LEU A 34 -1.87 15.42 -4.96
CA LEU A 34 -1.70 14.31 -5.89
C LEU A 34 -1.85 12.98 -5.14
N PRO A 35 -2.49 11.95 -5.73
CA PRO A 35 -2.64 10.67 -5.05
C PRO A 35 -1.33 9.87 -5.00
N PRO A 36 -1.06 9.15 -3.88
CA PRO A 36 0.22 8.46 -3.65
C PRO A 36 0.45 7.25 -4.56
N LYS A 37 -0.60 6.71 -5.20
CA LYS A 37 -0.44 5.62 -6.18
C LYS A 37 0.51 5.97 -7.33
N TRP A 38 0.69 7.27 -7.62
CA TRP A 38 1.61 7.76 -8.65
C TRP A 38 3.07 7.85 -8.21
N PHE A 39 3.40 7.51 -6.96
CA PHE A 39 4.79 7.34 -6.57
C PHE A 39 5.41 6.10 -7.22
N TYR A 40 4.64 5.03 -7.44
CA TYR A 40 5.14 3.68 -7.71
C TYR A 40 5.37 3.40 -9.21
N ASP A 41 6.05 4.31 -9.90
CA ASP A 41 6.73 3.92 -11.14
C ASP A 41 7.99 3.09 -10.81
N ALA A 42 8.71 2.59 -11.84
CA ALA A 42 9.87 1.73 -11.60
C ALA A 42 10.90 2.37 -10.63
N ARG A 43 11.17 3.67 -10.78
CA ARG A 43 12.12 4.40 -9.92
C ARG A 43 11.56 4.60 -8.51
N GLY A 44 10.29 4.97 -8.38
CA GLY A 44 9.68 5.13 -7.07
C GLY A 44 9.54 3.83 -6.30
N SER A 45 9.30 2.70 -6.97
CA SER A 45 9.37 1.38 -6.34
C SER A 45 10.78 1.07 -5.80
N GLU A 46 11.84 1.37 -6.54
CA GLU A 46 13.23 1.24 -6.05
C GLU A 46 13.50 2.12 -4.82
N LEU A 47 13.04 3.37 -4.86
CA LEU A 47 13.15 4.30 -3.73
C LEU A 47 12.38 3.80 -2.51
N PHE A 48 11.17 3.28 -2.69
CA PHE A 48 10.40 2.69 -1.59
C PHE A 48 11.10 1.47 -0.99
N GLU A 49 11.68 0.60 -1.83
CA GLU A 49 12.49 -0.52 -1.35
C GLU A 49 13.69 -0.02 -0.51
N GLU A 50 14.34 1.07 -0.91
CA GLU A 50 15.37 1.73 -0.09
C GLU A 50 14.81 2.27 1.24
N ILE A 51 13.66 2.94 1.21
CA ILE A 51 12.96 3.42 2.41
C ILE A 51 12.75 2.29 3.42
N THR A 52 12.33 1.10 2.96
CA THR A 52 12.07 -0.03 3.87
C THR A 52 13.28 -0.49 4.67
N ARG A 53 14.50 -0.11 4.26
CA ARG A 53 15.77 -0.47 4.90
C ARG A 53 16.36 0.65 5.76
N LEU A 54 15.79 1.84 5.71
CA LEU A 54 16.28 2.98 6.49
C LEU A 54 16.15 2.72 8.00
N PRO A 55 17.11 3.19 8.81
CA PRO A 55 17.04 3.00 10.26
C PRO A 55 15.78 3.63 10.87
N GLU A 56 15.38 4.81 10.39
CA GLU A 56 14.20 5.54 10.85
C GLU A 56 12.88 4.84 10.45
N TYR A 57 12.84 4.17 9.30
CA TYR A 57 11.62 3.51 8.79
C TYR A 57 11.38 2.13 9.44
N TYR A 58 10.83 2.16 10.64
CA TYR A 58 10.47 0.95 11.41
C TYR A 58 9.33 0.08 10.83
N PRO A 59 8.31 0.58 10.09
CA PRO A 59 7.08 -0.19 9.81
C PRO A 59 7.34 -1.56 9.19
N THR A 60 8.19 -1.66 8.17
CA THR A 60 8.49 -2.94 7.49
C THR A 60 9.13 -3.95 8.45
N ARG A 61 10.02 -3.52 9.34
CA ARG A 61 10.70 -4.41 10.30
C ARG A 61 9.77 -4.86 11.41
N ALA A 62 8.98 -3.93 11.95
CA ALA A 62 7.99 -4.21 12.99
C ALA A 62 6.95 -5.21 12.48
N GLU A 63 6.31 -4.94 11.33
CA GLU A 63 5.33 -5.88 10.75
C GLU A 63 5.96 -7.25 10.44
N ARG A 64 7.18 -7.27 9.88
CA ARG A 64 7.89 -8.53 9.60
C ARG A 64 8.12 -9.36 10.87
N SER A 65 8.46 -8.74 12.01
CA SER A 65 8.64 -9.47 13.27
C SER A 65 7.36 -10.13 13.75
N VAL A 66 6.22 -9.43 13.64
CA VAL A 66 4.91 -10.00 13.98
C VAL A 66 4.60 -11.19 13.08
N LEU A 67 4.78 -11.05 11.77
CA LEU A 67 4.55 -12.15 10.83
C LEU A 67 5.48 -13.34 11.09
N ALA A 68 6.75 -13.10 11.42
CA ALA A 68 7.70 -14.18 11.70
C ALA A 68 7.29 -15.00 12.92
N GLU A 69 6.75 -14.36 13.96
CA GLU A 69 6.28 -15.03 15.17
C GLU A 69 4.91 -15.69 14.97
N ARG A 70 4.01 -15.06 14.21
CA ARG A 70 2.58 -15.41 14.15
C ARG A 70 2.15 -16.17 12.90
N ALA A 71 2.99 -16.29 11.87
CA ALA A 71 2.60 -16.95 10.62
C ALA A 71 2.10 -18.40 10.82
N GLY A 72 2.69 -19.15 11.75
CA GLY A 72 2.24 -20.51 12.07
C GLY A 72 0.82 -20.55 12.67
N GLU A 73 0.54 -19.63 13.59
CA GLU A 73 -0.76 -19.45 14.24
C GLU A 73 -1.82 -18.97 13.23
N ILE A 74 -1.48 -17.99 12.38
CA ILE A 74 -2.34 -17.51 11.30
C ILE A 74 -2.71 -18.65 10.34
N ALA A 75 -1.72 -19.46 9.94
CA ALA A 75 -1.97 -20.61 9.06
C ALA A 75 -2.86 -21.68 9.71
N GLU A 76 -2.78 -21.84 11.04
CA GLU A 76 -3.64 -22.74 11.82
C GLU A 76 -5.08 -22.26 11.88
N LEU A 77 -5.29 -21.03 12.34
CA LEU A 77 -6.60 -20.46 12.59
C LEU A 77 -7.42 -20.36 11.30
N THR A 78 -6.77 -19.94 10.22
CA THR A 78 -7.46 -19.72 8.94
C THR A 78 -7.67 -21.01 8.17
N GLY A 79 -6.70 -21.94 8.22
CA GLY A 79 -6.69 -23.14 7.40
C GLY A 79 -6.85 -22.85 5.90
N ALA A 80 -6.44 -21.65 5.46
CA ALA A 80 -6.65 -21.16 4.11
C ALA A 80 -5.95 -22.06 3.06
N LYS A 81 -6.63 -22.18 1.91
CA LYS A 81 -6.20 -22.92 0.72
C LYS A 81 -5.71 -21.98 -0.38
N THR A 82 -6.15 -20.73 -0.32
CA THR A 82 -5.74 -19.65 -1.21
C THR A 82 -5.29 -18.46 -0.37
N LEU A 83 -4.08 -17.98 -0.62
CA LEU A 83 -3.55 -16.73 -0.05
C LEU A 83 -3.60 -15.66 -1.14
N ILE A 84 -4.22 -14.53 -0.86
CA ILE A 84 -4.38 -13.41 -1.79
C ILE A 84 -3.67 -12.21 -1.18
N GLU A 85 -2.73 -11.60 -1.89
CA GLU A 85 -2.00 -10.41 -1.41
C GLU A 85 -2.39 -9.18 -2.24
N LEU A 86 -2.77 -8.09 -1.56
CA LEU A 86 -3.12 -6.82 -2.19
C LEU A 86 -1.97 -5.83 -2.06
N GLY A 87 -1.54 -5.24 -3.18
CA GLY A 87 -0.37 -4.37 -3.22
C GLY A 87 0.91 -5.14 -2.92
N SER A 88 1.13 -6.24 -3.65
CA SER A 88 2.14 -7.24 -3.32
C SER A 88 3.60 -6.75 -3.36
N GLY A 89 3.91 -5.73 -4.16
CA GLY A 89 5.29 -5.26 -4.33
C GLY A 89 6.27 -6.41 -4.58
N SER A 90 7.30 -6.53 -3.74
CA SER A 90 8.30 -7.60 -3.78
C SER A 90 7.90 -8.90 -3.05
N SER A 91 6.79 -8.92 -2.31
CA SER A 91 6.27 -10.06 -1.53
C SER A 91 7.27 -10.68 -0.52
N GLU A 92 8.32 -9.97 -0.10
CA GLU A 92 9.34 -10.47 0.83
C GLU A 92 8.77 -10.86 2.20
N LYS A 93 7.79 -10.10 2.72
CA LYS A 93 7.08 -10.42 3.97
C LYS A 93 6.15 -11.62 3.79
N THR A 94 5.53 -11.74 2.63
CA THR A 94 4.55 -12.78 2.31
C THR A 94 5.15 -14.17 2.32
N ARG A 95 6.45 -14.31 2.03
CA ARG A 95 7.19 -15.57 2.18
C ARG A 95 7.06 -16.19 3.58
N LEU A 96 7.00 -15.39 4.65
CA LEU A 96 6.80 -15.90 6.01
C LEU A 96 5.48 -16.66 6.15
N LEU A 97 4.41 -16.15 5.54
CA LEU A 97 3.12 -16.81 5.49
C LEU A 97 3.17 -18.02 4.56
N LEU A 98 3.70 -17.88 3.34
CA LEU A 98 3.83 -18.97 2.38
C LEU A 98 4.58 -20.17 2.98
N ASP A 99 5.66 -19.94 3.72
CA ASP A 99 6.43 -20.98 4.42
C ASP A 99 5.61 -21.69 5.48
N ALA A 100 4.87 -20.94 6.30
CA ALA A 100 4.01 -21.51 7.35
C ALA A 100 2.89 -22.37 6.76
N PHE A 101 2.22 -21.85 5.73
CA PHE A 101 1.13 -22.53 5.04
C PHE A 101 1.60 -23.77 4.26
N THR A 102 2.75 -23.68 3.59
CA THR A 102 3.34 -24.79 2.83
C THR A 102 3.80 -25.91 3.75
N ARG A 103 4.42 -25.59 4.90
CA ARG A 103 4.79 -26.61 5.91
C ARG A 103 3.59 -27.39 6.45
N ARG A 104 2.41 -26.77 6.55
CA ARG A 104 1.16 -27.45 6.93
C ARG A 104 0.56 -28.31 5.81
N GLY A 105 1.06 -28.21 4.58
CA GLY A 105 0.53 -28.91 3.39
C GLY A 105 -0.84 -28.41 2.96
N GLY A 106 -1.24 -27.21 3.40
CA GLY A 106 -2.59 -26.72 3.25
C GLY A 106 -2.82 -25.86 2.01
N LEU A 107 -1.82 -25.10 1.58
CA LEU A 107 -1.96 -24.04 0.60
C LEU A 107 -1.78 -24.55 -0.82
N GLY A 108 -2.78 -24.31 -1.66
CA GLY A 108 -2.77 -24.70 -3.07
C GLY A 108 -2.51 -23.53 -4.01
N THR A 109 -2.92 -22.32 -3.65
CA THR A 109 -2.84 -21.15 -4.55
C THR A 109 -2.35 -19.90 -3.83
N PHE A 110 -1.47 -19.14 -4.48
CA PHE A 110 -1.11 -17.78 -4.12
C PHE A 110 -1.46 -16.80 -5.24
N VAL A 111 -2.11 -15.70 -4.89
CA VAL A 111 -2.61 -14.70 -5.84
C VAL A 111 -2.16 -13.30 -5.41
N PRO A 112 -1.02 -12.80 -5.95
CA PRO A 112 -0.65 -11.41 -5.77
C PRO A 112 -1.45 -10.52 -6.73
N LEU A 113 -1.93 -9.38 -6.22
CA LEU A 113 -2.58 -8.32 -6.97
C LEU A 113 -1.79 -7.02 -6.80
N ASP A 114 -1.43 -6.38 -7.90
CA ASP A 114 -0.67 -5.13 -7.93
C ASP A 114 -0.99 -4.32 -9.19
N VAL A 115 -0.68 -3.03 -9.18
CA VAL A 115 -0.79 -2.16 -10.36
C VAL A 115 0.42 -2.30 -11.28
N SER A 116 1.56 -2.75 -10.76
CA SER A 116 2.81 -2.88 -11.51
C SER A 116 2.95 -4.24 -12.20
N VAL A 117 2.83 -4.23 -13.54
CA VAL A 117 3.04 -5.43 -14.39
C VAL A 117 4.43 -6.03 -14.19
N SER A 118 5.47 -5.18 -14.16
CA SER A 118 6.86 -5.62 -14.05
C SER A 118 7.15 -6.25 -12.69
N ALA A 119 6.68 -5.62 -11.61
CA ALA A 119 6.85 -6.14 -10.25
C ALA A 119 6.15 -7.50 -10.09
N LEU A 120 4.89 -7.61 -10.55
CA LEU A 120 4.14 -8.87 -10.50
C LEU A 120 4.78 -9.97 -11.32
N LYS A 121 5.26 -9.67 -12.53
CA LYS A 121 5.91 -10.68 -13.36
C LYS A 121 7.13 -11.26 -12.65
N GLN A 122 8.00 -10.40 -12.12
CA GLN A 122 9.20 -10.83 -11.41
C GLN A 122 8.86 -11.61 -10.12
N SER A 123 7.93 -11.11 -9.30
CA SER A 123 7.59 -11.74 -8.02
C SER A 123 6.90 -13.10 -8.22
N THR A 124 5.99 -13.21 -9.19
CA THR A 124 5.28 -14.47 -9.49
C THR A 124 6.22 -15.54 -10.03
N GLU A 125 7.16 -15.21 -10.93
CA GLU A 125 8.17 -16.13 -11.45
C GLU A 125 9.09 -16.65 -10.34
N GLN A 126 9.54 -15.75 -9.45
CA GLN A 126 10.39 -16.12 -8.32
C GLN A 126 9.65 -17.01 -7.31
N ILE A 127 8.43 -16.65 -6.92
CA ILE A 127 7.63 -17.44 -5.97
C ILE A 127 7.27 -18.81 -6.55
N ALA A 128 6.94 -18.91 -7.84
CA ALA A 128 6.67 -20.21 -8.46
C ALA A 128 7.91 -21.13 -8.47
N THR A 129 9.11 -20.54 -8.54
CA THR A 129 10.39 -21.25 -8.43
C THR A 129 10.67 -21.71 -7.00
N ASP A 130 10.47 -20.83 -6.02
CA ASP A 130 10.74 -21.08 -4.60
C ASP A 130 9.74 -22.11 -4.00
N TYR A 131 8.51 -22.17 -4.52
CA TYR A 131 7.42 -23.02 -4.03
C TYR A 131 6.86 -23.96 -5.13
N PRO A 132 7.57 -25.03 -5.54
CA PRO A 132 7.28 -25.80 -6.76
C PRO A 132 5.92 -26.53 -6.81
N GLY A 133 5.19 -26.63 -5.70
CA GLY A 133 3.83 -27.19 -5.60
C GLY A 133 2.71 -26.15 -5.49
N LEU A 134 3.05 -24.86 -5.40
CA LEU A 134 2.10 -23.76 -5.25
C LEU A 134 1.66 -23.27 -6.63
N ARG A 135 0.35 -23.13 -6.85
CA ARG A 135 -0.18 -22.44 -8.02
C ARG A 135 -0.04 -20.93 -7.79
N VAL A 136 0.67 -20.23 -8.66
CA VAL A 136 0.88 -18.77 -8.56
C VAL A 136 0.17 -18.07 -9.70
N ARG A 137 -0.75 -17.16 -9.36
CA ARG A 137 -1.61 -16.47 -10.33
C ARG A 137 -1.60 -14.97 -10.08
N GLY A 138 -0.90 -14.19 -10.91
CA GLY A 138 -0.79 -12.74 -10.75
C GLY A 138 -1.96 -11.99 -11.39
N ILE A 139 -2.48 -10.98 -10.69
CA ILE A 139 -3.55 -10.09 -11.16
C ILE A 139 -3.01 -8.66 -11.25
N VAL A 140 -2.93 -8.11 -12.45
CA VAL A 140 -2.63 -6.68 -12.65
C VAL A 140 -3.94 -5.90 -12.51
N GLY A 141 -4.06 -5.13 -11.43
CA GLY A 141 -5.28 -4.41 -11.10
C GLY A 141 -5.10 -3.41 -9.96
N ASP A 142 -5.98 -2.41 -9.94
CA ASP A 142 -6.15 -1.49 -8.81
C ASP A 142 -7.05 -2.12 -7.73
N PHE A 143 -6.51 -2.34 -6.52
CA PHE A 143 -7.26 -2.94 -5.40
C PHE A 143 -8.42 -2.07 -4.88
N THR A 144 -8.51 -0.80 -5.27
CA THR A 144 -9.66 0.04 -4.93
C THR A 144 -10.83 -0.14 -5.92
N ARG A 145 -10.59 -0.81 -7.06
CA ARG A 145 -11.56 -0.95 -8.16
C ARG A 145 -11.85 -2.39 -8.56
N HIS A 146 -10.88 -3.30 -8.38
CA HIS A 146 -10.90 -4.63 -9.00
C HIS A 146 -10.94 -5.78 -7.98
N LEU A 147 -11.47 -5.55 -6.78
CA LEU A 147 -11.65 -6.61 -5.79
C LEU A 147 -12.64 -7.69 -6.24
N ASP A 148 -13.54 -7.36 -7.16
CA ASP A 148 -14.45 -8.30 -7.83
C ASP A 148 -13.73 -9.33 -8.72
N ARG A 149 -12.44 -9.10 -9.03
CA ARG A 149 -11.60 -10.00 -9.84
C ARG A 149 -10.85 -11.04 -9.00
N LEU A 150 -10.93 -10.96 -7.68
CA LEU A 150 -10.30 -11.94 -6.81
C LEU A 150 -10.92 -13.32 -7.02
N PRO A 151 -10.12 -14.40 -7.00
CA PRO A 151 -10.65 -15.75 -7.14
C PRO A 151 -11.61 -16.11 -6.01
N THR A 152 -12.72 -16.76 -6.36
CA THR A 152 -13.72 -17.24 -5.39
C THR A 152 -13.54 -18.72 -5.06
N GLY A 153 -14.23 -19.18 -4.01
CA GLY A 153 -14.24 -20.57 -3.56
C GLY A 153 -13.03 -21.01 -2.72
N GLY A 154 -13.24 -22.11 -2.01
CA GLY A 154 -12.28 -22.62 -1.02
C GLY A 154 -12.26 -21.77 0.25
N ARG A 155 -11.27 -22.00 1.13
CA ARG A 155 -11.01 -21.11 2.28
C ARG A 155 -9.94 -20.11 1.88
N ARG A 156 -10.26 -18.81 1.86
CA ARG A 156 -9.33 -17.78 1.41
C ARG A 156 -8.83 -16.95 2.58
N LEU A 157 -7.58 -16.52 2.48
CA LEU A 157 -7.00 -15.48 3.32
C LEU A 157 -6.55 -14.34 2.40
N VAL A 158 -7.19 -13.18 2.51
CA VAL A 158 -6.70 -11.94 1.89
C VAL A 158 -5.78 -11.24 2.87
N ILE A 159 -4.62 -10.81 2.41
CA ILE A 159 -3.66 -10.05 3.20
C ILE A 159 -3.47 -8.67 2.59
N PHE A 160 -3.49 -7.64 3.45
CA PHE A 160 -3.22 -6.26 3.08
C PHE A 160 -2.23 -5.67 4.09
N LEU A 161 -0.96 -5.65 3.69
CA LEU A 161 0.19 -5.43 4.58
C LEU A 161 0.82 -4.06 4.37
N GLY A 162 1.80 -3.73 5.21
CA GLY A 162 2.66 -2.55 5.09
C GLY A 162 2.05 -1.25 5.60
N GLY A 163 0.88 -1.30 6.23
CA GLY A 163 0.18 -0.09 6.66
C GLY A 163 -0.47 0.69 5.51
N THR A 164 -0.51 0.10 4.31
CA THR A 164 -1.03 0.73 3.08
C THR A 164 -2.48 1.19 3.21
N ILE A 165 -3.29 0.54 4.04
CA ILE A 165 -4.66 1.00 4.33
C ILE A 165 -4.68 2.41 4.94
N GLY A 166 -3.60 2.82 5.61
CA GLY A 166 -3.42 4.16 6.15
C GLY A 166 -3.33 5.24 5.08
N ASN A 167 -3.09 4.88 3.82
CA ASN A 167 -3.02 5.82 2.70
C ASN A 167 -4.40 6.24 2.16
N LEU A 168 -5.46 5.62 2.66
CA LEU A 168 -6.84 5.95 2.33
C LEU A 168 -7.42 6.88 3.39
N LEU A 169 -8.07 7.97 2.96
CA LEU A 169 -8.85 8.82 3.85
C LEU A 169 -10.01 8.03 4.48
N PRO A 170 -10.56 8.43 5.64
CA PRO A 170 -11.55 7.64 6.38
C PRO A 170 -12.75 7.18 5.54
N ALA A 171 -13.30 8.04 4.67
CA ALA A 171 -14.40 7.68 3.79
C ALA A 171 -13.99 6.68 2.69
N GLU A 172 -12.81 6.86 2.11
CA GLU A 172 -12.25 5.97 1.09
C GLU A 172 -11.93 4.60 1.71
N ARG A 173 -11.36 4.59 2.91
CA ARG A 173 -11.04 3.40 3.68
C ARG A 173 -12.29 2.60 4.07
N ALA A 174 -13.34 3.28 4.53
CA ALA A 174 -14.62 2.65 4.81
C ALA A 174 -15.25 2.03 3.55
N GLY A 175 -15.20 2.74 2.42
CA GLY A 175 -15.64 2.22 1.12
C GLY A 175 -14.83 1.00 0.66
N PHE A 176 -13.51 1.05 0.82
CA PHE A 176 -12.61 -0.06 0.52
C PHE A 176 -12.90 -1.28 1.37
N LEU A 177 -13.05 -1.14 2.70
CA LEU A 177 -13.36 -2.25 3.60
C LEU A 177 -14.74 -2.86 3.27
N ALA A 178 -15.74 -2.04 2.93
CA ALA A 178 -17.05 -2.54 2.50
C ALA A 178 -16.96 -3.32 1.17
N ALA A 179 -16.21 -2.82 0.20
CA ALA A 179 -15.95 -3.52 -1.07
C ALA A 179 -15.17 -4.83 -0.82
N MET A 180 -14.19 -4.81 0.09
CA MET A 180 -13.46 -6.00 0.52
C MET A 180 -14.43 -7.05 1.06
N ARG A 181 -15.31 -6.67 2.00
CA ARG A 181 -16.30 -7.57 2.56
C ARG A 181 -17.18 -8.18 1.48
N ALA A 182 -17.63 -7.38 0.50
CA ALA A 182 -18.47 -7.84 -0.60
C ALA A 182 -17.77 -8.84 -1.54
N SER A 183 -16.43 -8.77 -1.65
CA SER A 183 -15.62 -9.73 -2.43
C SER A 183 -15.35 -11.05 -1.70
N LEU A 184 -15.67 -11.11 -0.40
CA LEU A 184 -15.39 -12.25 0.48
C LEU A 184 -16.63 -13.12 0.77
N GLU A 185 -16.42 -14.43 0.81
CA GLU A 185 -17.45 -15.40 1.17
C GLU A 185 -17.51 -15.54 2.70
N PRO A 186 -18.67 -15.91 3.28
CA PRO A 186 -18.74 -16.20 4.70
C PRO A 186 -17.72 -17.27 5.12
N GLY A 187 -16.88 -16.94 6.09
CA GLY A 187 -15.79 -17.80 6.57
C GLY A 187 -14.42 -17.52 5.98
N ASP A 188 -14.30 -16.63 4.99
CA ASP A 188 -13.00 -16.13 4.53
C ASP A 188 -12.36 -15.19 5.57
N TRP A 189 -11.06 -14.98 5.40
CA TRP A 189 -10.23 -14.23 6.33
C TRP A 189 -9.60 -13.02 5.68
N LEU A 190 -9.42 -11.96 6.48
CA LEU A 190 -8.65 -10.77 6.17
C LEU A 190 -7.56 -10.61 7.22
N LEU A 191 -6.30 -10.51 6.79
CA LEU A 191 -5.17 -10.11 7.63
C LEU A 191 -4.74 -8.71 7.21
N ILE A 192 -4.79 -7.77 8.13
CA ILE A 192 -4.48 -6.37 7.85
C ILE A 192 -3.38 -5.83 8.76
N GLY A 193 -2.36 -5.23 8.14
CA GLY A 193 -1.30 -4.52 8.83
C GLY A 193 -1.65 -3.04 9.00
N THR A 194 -1.57 -2.54 10.23
CA THR A 194 -1.84 -1.14 10.57
C THR A 194 -0.73 -0.59 11.45
N ASP A 195 -0.10 0.49 11.00
CA ASP A 195 0.88 1.22 11.79
C ASP A 195 0.17 1.95 12.94
N LEU A 196 0.67 1.81 14.18
CA LEU A 196 -0.07 2.27 15.37
C LEU A 196 0.24 3.73 15.72
N VAL A 197 -0.68 4.39 16.43
CA VAL A 197 -0.40 5.70 17.02
C VAL A 197 0.73 5.59 18.04
N LYS A 198 1.74 6.46 17.92
CA LYS A 198 2.91 6.50 18.80
C LYS A 198 3.52 7.90 18.82
N ASP A 199 4.61 8.07 19.56
CA ASP A 199 5.28 9.36 19.70
C ASP A 199 5.69 9.95 18.33
N PRO A 200 5.33 11.20 18.02
CA PRO A 200 5.71 11.85 16.76
C PRO A 200 7.23 11.90 16.52
N SER A 201 8.06 11.87 17.58
CA SER A 201 9.52 11.78 17.46
C SER A 201 10.01 10.47 16.87
N ILE A 202 9.17 9.44 16.82
CA ILE A 202 9.43 8.17 16.12
C ILE A 202 8.81 8.19 14.72
N VAL A 203 7.58 8.70 14.59
CA VAL A 203 6.84 8.64 13.33
C VAL A 203 7.38 9.63 12.30
N VAL A 204 7.64 10.88 12.68
CA VAL A 204 8.07 11.91 11.72
C VAL A 204 9.39 11.54 11.04
N PRO A 205 10.45 11.11 11.76
CA PRO A 205 11.70 10.70 11.11
C PRO A 205 11.56 9.51 10.17
N ALA A 206 10.57 8.63 10.38
CA ALA A 206 10.31 7.55 9.43
C ALA A 206 9.89 8.09 8.05
N TYR A 207 9.32 9.30 7.98
CA TYR A 207 8.90 9.92 6.72
C TYR A 207 9.80 11.10 6.30
N ASP A 208 10.84 11.42 7.09
CA ASP A 208 11.79 12.52 6.86
C ASP A 208 13.19 12.04 7.28
N ASP A 209 13.66 10.99 6.61
CA ASP A 209 14.92 10.34 6.93
C ASP A 209 16.13 11.23 6.64
N ALA A 210 17.19 11.06 7.44
CA ALA A 210 18.39 11.90 7.31
C ALA A 210 19.15 11.69 5.99
N ALA A 211 18.91 10.59 5.28
CA ALA A 211 19.53 10.29 4.00
C ALA A 211 18.82 10.98 2.81
N GLY A 212 17.63 11.55 3.03
CA GLY A 212 16.84 12.24 2.01
C GLY A 212 16.17 11.31 1.00
N VAL A 213 16.09 10.01 1.27
CA VAL A 213 15.51 9.03 0.34
C VAL A 213 13.99 9.23 0.22
N THR A 214 13.30 9.49 1.34
CA THR A 214 11.86 9.77 1.34
C THR A 214 11.55 11.11 0.67
N ALA A 215 12.46 12.09 0.76
CA ALA A 215 12.35 13.34 0.03
C ALA A 215 12.40 13.12 -1.49
N GLU A 216 13.34 12.31 -1.98
CA GLU A 216 13.43 11.95 -3.40
C GLU A 216 12.25 11.09 -3.86
N PHE A 217 11.78 10.16 -3.03
CA PHE A 217 10.55 9.40 -3.29
C PHE A 217 9.34 10.31 -3.45
N ASN A 218 9.19 11.31 -2.57
CA ASN A 218 8.10 12.28 -2.66
C ASN A 218 8.18 13.11 -3.96
N ARG A 219 9.37 13.65 -4.27
CA ARG A 219 9.60 14.44 -5.50
C ARG A 219 9.40 13.63 -6.78
N ASN A 220 9.58 12.31 -6.73
CA ASN A 220 9.43 11.44 -7.89
C ASN A 220 8.05 11.57 -8.55
N VAL A 221 6.98 11.85 -7.79
CA VAL A 221 5.64 12.05 -8.37
C VAL A 221 5.61 13.18 -9.41
N LEU A 222 6.39 14.25 -9.21
CA LEU A 222 6.50 15.34 -10.18
C LEU A 222 7.25 14.88 -11.45
N ARG A 223 8.24 13.99 -11.30
CA ARG A 223 8.97 13.40 -12.43
C ARG A 223 8.07 12.47 -13.25
N VAL A 224 7.20 11.71 -12.58
CA VAL A 224 6.16 10.90 -13.24
C VAL A 224 5.22 11.80 -14.04
N VAL A 225 4.68 12.86 -13.43
CA VAL A 225 3.80 13.82 -14.11
C VAL A 225 4.49 14.47 -15.32
N ASN A 226 5.77 14.87 -15.18
CA ASN A 226 6.55 15.41 -16.29
C ASN A 226 6.67 14.43 -17.46
N ARG A 227 7.05 13.19 -17.17
CA ARG A 227 7.29 12.17 -18.19
C ARG A 227 5.99 11.73 -18.89
N GLU A 228 4.96 11.41 -18.11
CA GLU A 228 3.73 10.80 -18.63
C GLU A 228 2.78 11.82 -19.26
N LEU A 229 2.77 13.07 -18.77
CA LEU A 229 1.84 14.10 -19.21
C LEU A 229 2.51 15.28 -19.94
N GLY A 230 3.82 15.21 -20.17
CA GLY A 230 4.59 16.27 -20.84
C GLY A 230 4.64 17.56 -20.02
N ALA A 231 4.64 17.44 -18.69
CA ALA A 231 4.76 18.60 -17.81
C ALA A 231 6.21 19.06 -17.63
N ASP A 232 6.40 20.27 -17.09
CA ASP A 232 7.70 20.90 -16.91
C ASP A 232 7.95 21.36 -15.45
N PHE A 233 7.43 20.61 -14.46
CA PHE A 233 7.79 20.83 -13.06
C PHE A 233 9.30 20.75 -12.87
N ASP A 234 9.86 21.65 -12.06
CA ASP A 234 11.20 21.53 -11.50
C ASP A 234 11.08 20.91 -10.09
N PRO A 235 11.31 19.60 -9.91
CA PRO A 235 11.10 18.96 -8.61
C PRO A 235 12.05 19.49 -7.52
N GLU A 236 13.21 20.03 -7.91
CA GLU A 236 14.17 20.62 -6.97
C GLU A 236 13.68 21.97 -6.42
N ALA A 237 12.69 22.60 -7.04
CA ALA A 237 12.05 23.80 -6.51
C ALA A 237 11.11 23.50 -5.32
N PHE A 238 10.94 22.23 -4.95
CA PHE A 238 10.07 21.78 -3.88
C PHE A 238 10.86 21.13 -2.75
N ALA A 239 10.70 21.66 -1.54
CA ALA A 239 11.17 21.03 -0.31
C ALA A 239 10.20 19.92 0.10
N HIS A 240 10.73 18.76 0.47
CA HIS A 240 9.96 17.72 1.14
C HIS A 240 9.56 18.18 2.55
N VAL A 241 8.33 17.88 2.95
CA VAL A 241 7.83 18.15 4.31
C VAL A 241 7.01 16.95 4.78
N ALA A 242 7.39 16.35 5.92
CA ALA A 242 6.57 15.39 6.64
C ALA A 242 5.97 16.05 7.89
N LEU A 243 4.65 15.98 8.05
CA LEU A 243 3.93 16.59 9.16
C LEU A 243 3.08 15.56 9.90
N TRP A 244 3.17 15.53 11.22
CA TRP A 244 2.21 14.83 12.06
C TRP A 244 0.98 15.71 12.32
N ASP A 245 -0.20 15.23 11.96
CA ASP A 245 -1.48 15.83 12.32
C ASP A 245 -2.03 15.11 13.58
N PRO A 246 -1.96 15.73 14.77
CA PRO A 246 -2.41 15.10 16.01
C PRO A 246 -3.92 15.01 16.13
N GLU A 247 -4.68 15.82 15.40
CA GLU A 247 -6.16 15.77 15.43
C GLU A 247 -6.68 14.61 14.61
N ARG A 248 -6.01 14.33 13.47
CA ARG A 248 -6.39 13.23 12.57
C ARG A 248 -5.59 11.95 12.76
N GLU A 249 -4.53 12.00 13.57
CA GLU A 249 -3.61 10.91 13.86
C GLU A 249 -2.95 10.33 12.59
N TRP A 250 -2.42 11.19 11.72
CA TRP A 250 -1.72 10.75 10.52
C TRP A 250 -0.46 11.56 10.20
N ILE A 251 0.43 10.96 9.41
CA ILE A 251 1.46 11.72 8.70
C ILE A 251 0.87 12.27 7.41
N GLU A 252 1.23 13.49 7.06
CA GLU A 252 1.10 14.01 5.70
C GLU A 252 2.49 14.21 5.09
N MET A 253 2.69 13.70 3.88
CA MET A 253 3.80 14.10 3.04
C MET A 253 3.34 15.23 2.12
N ARG A 254 4.16 16.27 2.05
CA ARG A 254 3.91 17.46 1.23
C ARG A 254 5.17 17.87 0.47
N LEU A 255 4.96 18.56 -0.65
CA LEU A 255 5.99 19.24 -1.42
C LEU A 255 5.72 20.74 -1.32
N ARG A 256 6.62 21.48 -0.66
CA ARG A 256 6.51 22.93 -0.46
C ARG A 256 7.36 23.67 -1.48
N ALA A 257 6.75 24.54 -2.28
CA ALA A 257 7.49 25.36 -3.23
C ALA A 257 8.42 26.34 -2.48
N GLU A 258 9.73 26.29 -2.71
CA GLU A 258 10.70 27.17 -2.03
C GLU A 258 10.72 28.59 -2.62
N ARG A 259 10.21 28.72 -3.84
CA ARG A 259 10.09 29.94 -4.63
C ARG A 259 8.78 29.89 -5.42
N PRO A 260 8.31 31.00 -6.02
CA PRO A 260 7.20 30.91 -6.96
C PRO A 260 7.55 29.93 -8.09
N VAL A 261 6.67 28.96 -8.34
CA VAL A 261 6.81 27.96 -9.40
C VAL A 261 5.65 28.12 -10.37
N ARG A 262 5.96 28.02 -11.66
CA ARG A 262 4.98 27.88 -12.74
C ARG A 262 5.33 26.62 -13.50
N ALA A 263 4.34 25.77 -13.74
CA ALA A 263 4.49 24.58 -14.56
C ALA A 263 3.28 24.46 -15.49
N ARG A 264 3.53 24.06 -16.73
CA ARG A 264 2.49 23.65 -17.66
C ARG A 264 2.32 22.14 -17.56
N VAL A 265 1.07 21.70 -17.51
CA VAL A 265 0.72 20.27 -17.55
C VAL A 265 -0.64 20.12 -18.21
N LEU A 266 -0.75 19.20 -19.17
CA LEU A 266 -1.96 19.09 -20.01
C LEU A 266 -2.28 20.44 -20.69
N ASP A 267 -3.50 20.94 -20.48
CA ASP A 267 -4.02 22.23 -20.89
C ASP A 267 -4.04 23.27 -19.76
N LEU A 268 -3.29 23.04 -18.68
CA LEU A 268 -3.25 23.87 -17.47
C LEU A 268 -1.91 24.59 -17.32
N ASP A 269 -1.97 25.87 -16.92
CA ASP A 269 -0.86 26.58 -16.31
C ASP A 269 -1.07 26.56 -14.78
N VAL A 270 -0.22 25.83 -14.07
CA VAL A 270 -0.30 25.65 -12.62
C VAL A 270 0.72 26.56 -11.95
N GLU A 271 0.26 27.37 -11.00
CA GLU A 271 1.11 28.26 -10.21
C GLU A 271 1.17 27.80 -8.75
N PHE A 272 2.35 27.95 -8.16
CA PHE A 272 2.58 27.83 -6.72
C PHE A 272 3.20 29.12 -6.22
N ALA A 273 2.64 29.71 -5.17
CA ALA A 273 3.31 30.77 -4.42
C ALA A 273 4.51 30.20 -3.64
N ALA A 274 5.48 31.04 -3.29
CA ALA A 274 6.53 30.63 -2.37
C ALA A 274 5.91 30.22 -1.02
N GLY A 275 6.28 29.04 -0.52
CA GLY A 275 5.72 28.42 0.67
C GLY A 275 4.41 27.67 0.46
N GLU A 276 3.82 27.68 -0.75
CA GLU A 276 2.62 26.90 -1.04
C GLU A 276 2.94 25.39 -1.08
N GLU A 277 2.04 24.58 -0.55
CA GLU A 277 2.23 23.14 -0.39
C GLU A 277 1.29 22.32 -1.26
N LEU A 278 1.85 21.27 -1.87
CA LEU A 278 1.15 20.18 -2.54
C LEU A 278 1.14 18.97 -1.61
N ARG A 279 -0.04 18.49 -1.19
CA ARG A 279 -0.13 17.24 -0.42
C ARG A 279 -0.01 16.03 -1.36
N THR A 280 0.89 15.11 -1.06
CA THR A 280 1.17 13.95 -1.93
C THR A 280 0.82 12.62 -1.27
N GLU A 281 0.76 12.56 0.06
CA GLU A 281 0.33 11.37 0.80
C GLU A 281 -0.31 11.74 2.13
N VAL A 282 -1.22 10.90 2.59
CA VAL A 282 -1.56 10.75 4.00
C VAL A 282 -1.15 9.34 4.43
N SER A 283 -0.71 9.16 5.66
CA SER A 283 -0.47 7.84 6.23
C SER A 283 -1.03 7.79 7.65
N ALA A 284 -2.27 7.33 7.74
CA ALA A 284 -3.00 7.20 8.99
C ALA A 284 -2.35 6.20 9.93
N LYS A 285 -2.34 6.55 11.21
CA LYS A 285 -1.93 5.68 12.31
C LYS A 285 -3.16 5.26 13.08
N PHE A 286 -3.14 4.04 13.57
CA PHE A 286 -4.32 3.38 14.08
C PHE A 286 -4.20 3.11 15.58
N ARG A 287 -5.35 3.12 16.23
CA ARG A 287 -5.52 2.55 17.55
C ARG A 287 -6.15 1.16 17.40
N PRO A 288 -5.76 0.16 18.21
CA PRO A 288 -6.30 -1.20 18.09
C PRO A 288 -7.84 -1.26 18.11
N GLU A 289 -8.47 -0.48 18.98
CA GLU A 289 -9.92 -0.36 19.08
C GLU A 289 -10.54 0.34 17.86
N GLY A 290 -9.82 1.28 17.24
CA GLY A 290 -10.27 2.02 16.06
C GLY A 290 -10.34 1.12 14.83
N ILE A 291 -9.28 0.35 14.55
CA ILE A 291 -9.28 -0.58 13.43
C ILE A 291 -10.31 -1.70 13.61
N ALA A 292 -10.49 -2.21 14.84
CA ALA A 292 -11.51 -3.20 15.14
C ALA A 292 -12.93 -2.66 14.88
N ALA A 293 -13.20 -1.39 15.23
CA ALA A 293 -14.48 -0.74 14.96
C ALA A 293 -14.73 -0.52 13.46
N GLU A 294 -13.71 -0.10 12.70
CA GLU A 294 -13.82 0.06 11.24
C GLU A 294 -14.09 -1.29 10.55
N LEU A 295 -13.41 -2.36 10.97
CA LEU A 295 -13.65 -3.72 10.48
C LEU A 295 -15.08 -4.19 10.79
N ALA A 296 -15.55 -3.97 12.03
CA ALA A 296 -16.90 -4.32 12.44
C ALA A 296 -17.97 -3.58 11.62
N ALA A 297 -17.78 -2.28 11.39
CA ALA A 297 -18.68 -1.48 10.55
C ALA A 297 -18.75 -1.97 9.10
N ALA A 298 -17.67 -2.56 8.60
CA ALA A 298 -17.61 -3.18 7.27
C ALA A 298 -18.11 -4.63 7.22
N GLY A 299 -18.56 -5.22 8.35
CA GLY A 299 -19.08 -6.59 8.40
C GLY A 299 -18.02 -7.67 8.61
N PHE A 300 -16.88 -7.32 9.21
CA PHE A 300 -15.87 -8.27 9.67
C PHE A 300 -15.89 -8.41 11.19
N THR A 301 -15.59 -9.60 11.69
CA THR A 301 -15.32 -9.82 13.12
C THR A 301 -13.82 -9.94 13.33
N ALA A 302 -13.21 -8.98 14.04
CA ALA A 302 -11.82 -9.11 14.49
C ALA A 302 -11.70 -10.31 15.44
N ARG A 303 -10.74 -11.21 15.16
CA ARG A 303 -10.52 -12.45 15.92
C ARG A 303 -9.26 -12.38 16.74
N GLU A 304 -8.17 -11.94 16.13
CA GLU A 304 -6.87 -11.80 16.79
C GLU A 304 -6.25 -10.44 16.43
N PHE A 305 -5.44 -9.94 17.36
CA PHE A 305 -4.61 -8.76 17.18
C PHE A 305 -3.24 -9.04 17.77
N TRP A 306 -2.20 -8.90 16.95
CA TRP A 306 -0.82 -9.03 17.38
C TRP A 306 -0.08 -7.72 17.15
N THR A 307 0.92 -7.45 17.97
CA THR A 307 1.82 -6.30 17.82
C THR A 307 3.25 -6.74 18.05
N ASP A 308 4.22 -5.98 17.51
CA ASP A 308 5.63 -6.20 17.81
C ASP A 308 5.96 -5.83 19.26
N ALA A 309 7.17 -6.20 19.71
CA ALA A 309 7.61 -6.03 21.09
C ALA A 309 7.58 -4.57 21.59
N ASP A 310 7.74 -3.61 20.69
CA ASP A 310 7.77 -2.18 21.00
C ASP A 310 6.38 -1.52 20.82
N GLY A 311 5.35 -2.28 20.44
CA GLY A 311 3.99 -1.76 20.27
C GLY A 311 3.86 -0.79 19.09
N LEU A 312 4.69 -0.93 18.05
CA LEU A 312 4.78 0.01 16.95
C LEU A 312 3.78 -0.30 15.83
N PHE A 313 3.54 -1.56 15.55
CA PHE A 313 2.78 -2.01 14.38
C PHE A 313 1.85 -3.17 14.73
N GLY A 314 0.57 -3.01 14.40
CA GLY A 314 -0.47 -4.00 14.64
C GLY A 314 -0.76 -4.85 13.41
N VAL A 315 -1.04 -6.13 13.63
CA VAL A 315 -1.55 -7.06 12.62
C VAL A 315 -2.85 -7.64 13.13
N THR A 316 -3.95 -7.32 12.45
CA THR A 316 -5.29 -7.78 12.83
C THR A 316 -5.74 -8.90 11.91
N LEU A 317 -6.14 -10.04 12.47
CA LEU A 317 -6.83 -11.10 11.75
C LEU A 317 -8.33 -10.96 11.98
N ALA A 318 -9.09 -10.80 10.91
CA ALA A 318 -10.52 -10.66 10.93
C ALA A 318 -11.19 -11.70 10.03
N ARG A 319 -12.42 -12.06 10.37
CA ARG A 319 -13.24 -13.03 9.64
C ARG A 319 -14.41 -12.34 8.98
N ALA A 320 -14.66 -12.66 7.71
CA ALA A 320 -15.87 -12.26 7.01
C ALA A 320 -17.01 -13.18 7.48
N ASP A 321 -17.81 -12.72 8.45
CA ASP A 321 -18.96 -13.46 8.97
C ASP A 321 -20.25 -13.10 8.22
#